data_AF-A0A7T8JXR9-F1
#
_entry.id   AF-A0A7T8JXR9-F1
#
_cell.length_a   1.000
_cell.length_b   1.000
_cell.length_c   1.000
_cell.angle_alpha   90.00
_cell.angle_beta   90.00
_cell.angle_gamma   90.00
#
_symmetry.space_group_name_H-M   'P 1'
#
loop_
_entity.id
_entity.type
_entity.pdbx_description
1 polymer ?
#
loop_
_entity_poly.entity_id
_entity_poly.type
_entity_poly.pdbx_seq_one_letter_code
_entity_poly.pdbx_strand_id
1 'polypeptide(L)'
;RSLTIEWRNVTVANPYKHPLGGKFTFQVTLFNNGDIVFVYTHVPELLSADALYDDEPVAGISDAFLVGNNELHVYHTVNVDNTDIRSKTVVVFTAKNTCIQQKSCQ
;
A
#
# COMPACT_ATOMS: atom_id res chain seq x y z
N ARG A 1 -7.57 -19.03 6.97
CA ARG A 1 -8.18 -18.46 5.75
C ARG A 1 -7.51 -17.13 5.48
N SER A 2 -7.54 -16.64 4.25
CA SER A 2 -7.03 -15.32 3.87
C SER A 2 -7.85 -14.80 2.70
N LEU A 3 -7.81 -13.49 2.50
CA LEU A 3 -8.38 -12.83 1.33
C LEU A 3 -7.25 -12.12 0.60
N THR A 4 -7.10 -12.40 -0.70
CA THR A 4 -6.12 -11.74 -1.57
C THR A 4 -6.86 -10.94 -2.64
N ILE A 5 -6.47 -9.68 -2.82
CA ILE A 5 -6.97 -8.80 -3.86
C ILE A 5 -5.79 -8.38 -4.73
N GLU A 6 -5.96 -8.40 -6.06
CA GLU A 6 -4.98 -7.90 -7.02
C GLU A 6 -5.46 -6.59 -7.62
N TRP A 7 -4.59 -5.58 -7.63
CA TRP A 7 -4.78 -4.38 -8.42
C TRP A 7 -3.84 -4.43 -9.60
N ARG A 8 -4.42 -4.60 -10.79
CA ARG A 8 -3.68 -4.77 -12.04
C ARG A 8 -3.58 -3.46 -12.79
N ASN A 9 -2.37 -3.12 -13.26
CA ASN A 9 -2.12 -1.99 -14.15
C ASN A 9 -2.61 -0.63 -13.58
N VAL A 10 -2.43 -0.42 -12.27
CA VAL A 10 -2.75 0.85 -11.59
C VAL A 10 -1.78 1.92 -12.04
N THR A 11 -2.26 3.12 -12.33
CA THR A 11 -1.43 4.23 -12.82
C THR A 11 -1.25 5.27 -11.71
N VAL A 12 0.00 5.61 -11.36
CA VAL A 12 0.33 6.54 -10.26
C VAL A 12 0.14 8.02 -10.65
N ALA A 13 0.16 8.33 -11.94
CA ALA A 13 0.24 9.72 -12.40
C ALA A 13 -0.78 10.08 -13.46
N ASN A 14 -1.09 11.37 -13.51
CA ASN A 14 -1.75 11.99 -14.64
C ASN A 14 -0.92 11.74 -15.93
N PRO A 15 -1.56 11.40 -17.08
CA PRO A 15 -0.87 10.93 -18.29
C PRO A 15 0.28 11.83 -18.79
N TYR A 16 0.21 13.13 -18.47
CA TYR A 16 1.14 14.15 -18.93
C TYR A 16 2.50 14.14 -18.20
N LYS A 17 2.58 13.64 -16.95
CA LYS A 17 3.87 13.50 -16.24
C LYS A 17 4.67 12.29 -16.73
N HIS A 18 3.99 11.21 -17.14
CA HIS A 18 4.62 9.95 -17.59
C HIS A 18 3.92 9.36 -18.83
N PRO A 19 4.16 9.92 -20.04
CA PRO A 19 3.44 9.54 -21.26
C PRO A 19 3.69 8.09 -21.73
N LEU A 20 4.75 7.42 -21.24
CA LEU A 20 5.10 6.04 -21.59
C LEU A 20 4.83 5.01 -20.48
N GLY A 21 4.12 5.40 -19.41
CA GLY A 21 3.62 4.46 -18.42
C GLY A 21 4.28 4.56 -17.06
N GLY A 22 3.44 4.31 -16.05
CA GLY A 22 3.79 4.09 -14.65
C GLY A 22 2.77 3.10 -14.09
N LYS A 23 2.44 2.09 -14.89
CA LYS A 23 1.47 1.05 -14.51
C LYS A 23 2.18 0.04 -13.64
N PHE A 24 1.72 -0.11 -12.42
CA PHE A 24 2.23 -1.12 -11.51
C PHE A 24 1.10 -2.08 -11.12
N THR A 25 1.51 -3.29 -10.72
CA THR A 25 0.60 -4.34 -10.26
C THR A 25 1.08 -4.81 -8.91
N PHE A 26 0.15 -4.90 -7.98
CA PHE A 26 0.42 -5.41 -6.66
C PHE A 26 -0.78 -6.19 -6.14
N GLN A 27 -0.51 -7.07 -5.19
CA GLN A 27 -1.50 -7.84 -4.47
C GLN A 27 -1.46 -7.47 -3.00
N VAL A 28 -2.60 -7.50 -2.33
CA VAL A 28 -2.70 -7.39 -0.88
C VAL A 28 -3.41 -8.61 -0.35
N THR A 29 -2.82 -9.25 0.64
CA THR A 29 -3.41 -10.39 1.34
C THR A 29 -3.62 -10.05 2.80
N LEU A 30 -4.87 -10.15 3.27
CA LEU A 30 -5.21 -10.09 4.69
C LEU A 30 -5.35 -11.51 5.25
N PHE A 31 -4.55 -11.83 6.25
CA PHE A 31 -4.57 -13.11 6.95
C PHE A 31 -5.48 -13.06 8.17
N ASN A 32 -6.00 -14.23 8.58
CA ASN A 32 -6.88 -14.34 9.75
C ASN A 32 -6.25 -13.88 11.08
N ASN A 33 -4.91 -13.87 11.18
CA ASN A 33 -4.20 -13.39 12.35
C ASN A 33 -4.06 -11.84 12.37
N GLY A 34 -4.53 -11.17 11.33
CA GLY A 34 -4.47 -9.71 11.18
C GLY A 34 -3.25 -9.22 10.38
N ASP A 35 -2.35 -10.10 9.96
CA ASP A 35 -1.21 -9.70 9.14
C ASP A 35 -1.68 -9.27 7.74
N ILE A 36 -1.04 -8.23 7.22
CA ILE A 36 -1.29 -7.72 5.87
C ILE A 36 0.01 -7.80 5.08
N VAL A 37 -0.05 -8.46 3.93
CA VAL A 37 1.11 -8.65 3.05
C VAL A 37 0.82 -8.02 1.69
N PHE A 38 1.67 -7.08 1.30
CA PHE A 38 1.71 -6.50 -0.04
C PHE A 38 2.76 -7.22 -0.88
N VAL A 39 2.41 -7.60 -2.10
CA VAL A 39 3.32 -8.22 -3.07
C VAL A 39 3.31 -7.40 -4.34
N TYR A 40 4.42 -6.75 -4.66
CA TYR A 40 4.56 -5.94 -5.86
C TYR A 40 5.04 -6.82 -7.01
N THR A 41 4.13 -7.29 -7.86
CA THR A 41 4.46 -8.24 -8.94
C THR A 41 5.11 -7.54 -10.13
N HIS A 42 4.73 -6.29 -10.38
CA HIS A 42 5.33 -5.46 -11.43
C HIS A 42 5.37 -4.00 -11.00
N VAL A 43 6.58 -3.45 -10.94
CA VAL A 43 6.86 -2.01 -10.76
C VAL A 43 7.89 -1.63 -11.82
N PRO A 44 7.54 -0.72 -12.75
CA PRO A 44 8.49 -0.16 -13.72
C PRO A 44 9.67 0.55 -13.05
N GLU A 45 10.89 0.36 -13.56
CA GLU A 45 12.11 0.98 -13.01
C GLU A 45 12.04 2.52 -12.96
N LEU A 46 11.29 3.12 -13.89
CA LEU A 46 11.07 4.57 -13.91
C LEU A 46 10.38 5.08 -12.64
N LEU A 47 9.57 4.26 -11.94
CA LEU A 47 8.90 4.61 -10.68
C LEU A 47 9.78 4.37 -9.44
N SER A 48 10.93 3.72 -9.61
CA SER A 48 11.88 3.40 -8.54
C SER A 48 13.23 4.11 -8.73
N ALA A 49 13.29 5.10 -9.62
CA ALA A 49 14.50 5.86 -9.90
C ALA A 49 14.48 7.18 -9.13
N ASP A 50 15.62 7.55 -8.52
CA ASP A 50 15.83 8.72 -7.64
C ASP A 50 15.32 10.06 -8.22
N ALA A 51 15.10 10.14 -9.54
CA ALA A 51 14.54 11.30 -10.22
C ALA A 51 13.06 11.57 -9.91
N LEU A 52 12.35 10.65 -9.23
CA LEU A 52 10.94 10.75 -8.84
C LEU A 52 10.71 10.69 -7.33
N TYR A 53 11.68 11.10 -6.51
CA TYR A 53 11.65 11.02 -5.04
C TYR A 53 10.31 11.49 -4.38
N ASP A 54 9.60 12.45 -5.01
CA ASP A 54 8.30 12.95 -4.52
C ASP A 54 7.08 12.08 -4.92
N ASP A 55 7.22 11.22 -5.93
CA ASP A 55 6.16 10.39 -6.54
C ASP A 55 6.47 8.86 -6.44
N GLU A 56 7.41 8.45 -5.58
CA GLU A 56 7.75 7.03 -5.34
C GLU A 56 6.57 6.24 -4.75
N PRO A 57 6.38 4.96 -5.14
CA PRO A 57 5.35 4.12 -4.55
C PRO A 57 5.65 3.85 -3.08
N VAL A 58 4.72 4.21 -2.20
CA VAL A 58 4.78 3.93 -0.75
C VAL A 58 3.79 2.82 -0.40
N ALA A 59 4.22 1.87 0.42
CA ALA A 59 3.33 0.91 1.07
C ALA A 59 2.86 1.48 2.40
N GLY A 60 1.54 1.60 2.58
CA GLY A 60 0.96 2.16 3.78
C GLY A 60 -0.47 1.72 4.02
N ILE A 61 -0.92 1.91 5.27
CA ILE A 61 -2.29 1.70 5.70
C ILE A 61 -2.80 3.03 6.26
N SER A 62 -3.93 3.50 5.73
CA SER A 62 -4.58 4.73 6.17
C SER A 62 -5.97 4.45 6.73
N ASP A 63 -6.34 5.16 7.78
CA ASP A 63 -7.72 5.26 8.24
C ASP A 63 -8.34 6.58 7.76
N ALA A 64 -9.56 6.46 7.22
CA ALA A 64 -10.24 7.53 6.52
C ALA A 64 -11.75 7.38 6.60
N PHE A 65 -12.45 8.51 6.50
CA PHE A 65 -13.92 8.56 6.44
C PHE A 65 -14.38 9.50 5.33
N LEU A 66 -15.60 9.29 4.86
CA LEU A 66 -16.22 10.17 3.87
C LEU A 66 -16.91 11.34 4.57
N VAL A 67 -16.61 12.56 4.13
CA VAL A 67 -17.34 13.78 4.49
C VAL A 67 -18.21 14.19 3.30
N GLY A 68 -19.51 14.36 3.57
CA GLY A 68 -20.49 14.49 2.49
C GLY A 68 -20.50 13.25 1.60
N ASN A 69 -20.66 13.44 0.29
CA ASN A 69 -20.82 12.33 -0.65
C ASN A 69 -19.51 11.93 -1.35
N ASN A 70 -18.49 12.79 -1.36
CA ASN A 70 -17.37 12.66 -2.30
C ASN A 70 -15.99 12.99 -1.71
N GLU A 71 -15.89 13.46 -0.47
CA GLU A 71 -14.61 13.88 0.09
C GLU A 71 -14.09 12.82 1.06
N LEU A 72 -12.97 12.20 0.73
CA LEU A 72 -12.30 11.24 1.61
C LEU A 72 -11.34 11.99 2.53
N HIS A 73 -11.63 12.01 3.83
CA HIS A 73 -10.78 12.61 4.85
C HIS A 73 -9.92 11.53 5.50
N VAL A 74 -8.61 11.59 5.24
CA VAL A 74 -7.61 10.71 5.83
C VAL A 74 -7.08 11.37 7.10
N TYR A 75 -7.19 10.70 8.24
CA TYR A 75 -6.78 11.27 9.53
C TYR A 75 -5.56 10.58 10.15
N HIS A 76 -5.28 9.33 9.76
CA HIS A 76 -4.12 8.60 10.26
C HIS A 76 -3.55 7.69 9.17
N THR A 77 -2.23 7.72 9.02
CA THR A 77 -1.52 6.90 8.03
C THR A 77 -0.27 6.31 8.67
N VAL A 78 -0.05 5.02 8.45
CA VAL A 78 1.20 4.32 8.77
C VAL A 78 1.84 3.91 7.46
N ASN A 79 3.06 4.38 7.22
CA ASN A 79 3.86 4.03 6.06
C ASN A 79 5.07 3.21 6.48
N VAL A 80 5.60 2.42 5.56
CA VAL A 80 6.92 1.80 5.73
C VAL A 80 7.99 2.85 5.46
N ASP A 81 8.91 3.01 6.41
CA ASP A 81 10.08 3.88 6.26
C ASP A 81 11.08 3.26 5.27
N ASN A 82 11.53 4.04 4.30
CA ASN A 82 12.62 3.75 3.33
C ASN A 82 12.24 2.81 2.16
N THR A 83 12.40 3.33 0.94
CA THR A 83 11.41 3.24 -0.16
C THR A 83 11.99 2.66 -1.46
N ASP A 84 12.61 1.49 -1.44
CA ASP A 84 12.94 0.79 -2.70
C ASP A 84 11.92 -0.30 -3.03
N ILE A 85 10.69 0.13 -3.32
CA ILE A 85 9.62 -0.78 -3.77
C ILE A 85 9.80 -1.04 -5.27
N ARG A 86 10.29 -2.24 -5.59
CA ARG A 86 10.51 -2.72 -6.96
C ARG A 86 9.63 -3.93 -7.26
N SER A 87 9.72 -4.39 -8.50
CA SER A 87 9.18 -5.69 -8.87
C SER A 87 9.75 -6.78 -7.95
N LYS A 88 8.87 -7.64 -7.44
CA LYS A 88 9.14 -8.71 -6.47
C LYS A 88 9.43 -8.24 -5.04
N THR A 89 9.20 -6.98 -4.71
CA THR A 89 9.23 -6.52 -3.32
C THR A 89 8.00 -7.05 -2.57
N VAL A 90 8.22 -7.50 -1.33
CA VAL A 90 7.17 -7.92 -0.40
C VAL A 90 7.24 -7.05 0.83
N VAL A 91 6.10 -6.46 1.20
CA VAL A 91 5.97 -5.64 2.41
C VAL A 91 5.02 -6.34 3.37
N VAL A 92 5.43 -6.49 4.63
CA VAL A 92 4.69 -7.23 5.65
C VAL A 92 4.37 -6.30 6.81
N PHE A 93 3.08 -6.08 7.04
CA PHE A 93 2.56 -5.48 8.27
C PHE A 93 2.15 -6.59 9.22
N THR A 94 2.93 -6.78 10.28
CA THR A 94 2.62 -7.76 11.32
C THR A 94 1.67 -7.16 12.35
N ALA A 95 0.52 -7.79 12.55
CA ALA A 95 -0.42 -7.38 13.57
C ALA A 95 0.22 -7.51 14.96
N LYS A 96 0.18 -6.43 15.75
CA LYS A 96 0.50 -6.50 17.17
C LYS A 96 -0.72 -7.02 17.91
N ASN A 97 -0.50 -7.79 18.97
CA ASN A 97 -1.57 -8.19 19.88
C ASN A 97 -2.18 -6.93 20.50
N THR A 98 -3.41 -6.60 20.11
CA THR A 98 -4.14 -5.45 20.66
C THR A 98 -5.14 -5.89 21.73
N CYS A 99 -5.61 -4.95 22.55
CA CYS A 99 -6.57 -5.20 23.63
C CYS A 99 -7.87 -5.90 23.17
N ILE A 100 -8.29 -5.72 21.91
CA ILE A 100 -9.49 -6.40 21.36
C ILE A 100 -9.27 -7.91 21.18
N GLN A 101 -8.01 -8.33 20.98
CA GLN A 101 -7.63 -9.74 20.91
C GLN A 101 -7.17 -10.30 22.27
N GLN A 102 -6.83 -9.43 23.20
CA GLN A 102 -6.48 -9.78 24.57
C GLN A 102 -7.74 -10.22 25.33
N LYS A 103 -7.65 -11.32 26.06
CA LYS A 103 -8.74 -11.79 26.94
C LYS A 103 -8.78 -11.06 28.28
N SER A 104 -7.74 -10.27 28.58
CA SER A 104 -7.60 -9.50 29.81
C SER A 104 -6.66 -8.31 29.58
N CYS A 105 -6.87 -7.21 30.30
CA CYS A 105 -6.02 -6.02 30.27
C CYS A 105 -4.74 -6.16 31.12
N GLN A 106 -4.25 -7.39 31.30
CA GLN A 106 -3.08 -7.70 32.12
C GLN A 106 -1.86 -7.91 31.23
#